data_AF-A0A919ZW97-F1
#
_entry.id   AF-A0A919ZW97-F1
#
_cell.length_a   1.000
_cell.length_b   1.000
_cell.length_c   1.000
_cell.angle_alpha   90.00
_cell.angle_beta   90.00
_cell.angle_gamma   90.00
#
_symmetry.space_group_name_H-M   'P 1'
#
loop_
_entity.id
_entity.type
_entity.pdbx_description
1 polymer ?
#
loop_
_entity_poly.entity_id
_entity_poly.type
_entity_poly.pdbx_seq_one_letter_code
_entity_poly.pdbx_strand_id
1 'polypeptide(L)' 'MGQDNAVNALRNIIKKESFHNGYIFSGTRGVGKTTLGRLFAKSLNCTNYNSEKGDACGVCTVCRKFKIMHTLI' A
#
# COMPACT_ATOMS: atom_id res chain seq x y z
N MET A 1 -8.85 5.85 -12.07
CA MET A 1 -9.69 4.71 -12.51
C MET A 1 -8.81 3.78 -13.33
N GLY A 2 -8.52 2.56 -12.84
CA GLY A 2 -7.66 1.59 -13.55
C GLY A 2 -6.61 0.85 -12.71
N GLN A 3 -6.51 1.09 -11.39
CA GLN A 3 -5.58 0.37 -10.51
C GLN A 3 -6.27 -0.59 -9.53
N ASP A 4 -7.58 -0.74 -9.60
CA ASP A 4 -8.38 -1.54 -8.67
C ASP A 4 -7.91 -3.00 -8.60
N ASN A 5 -7.54 -3.60 -9.75
CA ASN A 5 -6.93 -4.93 -9.77
C ASN A 5 -5.57 -5.00 -9.08
N ALA A 6 -4.72 -4.00 -9.27
CA ALA A 6 -3.40 -3.95 -8.63
C ALA A 6 -3.56 -3.78 -7.11
N VAL A 7 -4.44 -2.89 -6.67
CA VAL A 7 -4.72 -2.68 -5.24
C VAL A 7 -5.33 -3.94 -4.62
N ASN A 8 -6.28 -4.59 -5.31
CA ASN A 8 -6.89 -5.84 -4.83
C ASN A 8 -5.89 -7.00 -4.75
N ALA A 9 -4.99 -7.13 -5.73
CA ALA A 9 -3.91 -8.13 -5.68
C ALA A 9 -2.99 -7.90 -4.48
N LEU A 10 -2.59 -6.65 -4.23
CA LEU A 10 -1.76 -6.27 -3.09
C LEU A 10 -2.47 -6.51 -1.75
N ARG A 11 -3.77 -6.19 -1.64
CA ARG A 11 -4.58 -6.52 -0.46
C ARG A 11 -4.64 -8.02 -0.22
N ASN A 12 -4.83 -8.81 -1.27
CA ASN A 12 -4.89 -10.25 -1.17
C ASN A 12 -3.54 -10.85 -0.73
N ILE A 13 -2.42 -10.30 -1.19
CA ILE A 13 -1.07 -10.69 -0.75
C ILE A 13 -0.91 -10.48 0.76
N ILE A 14 -1.34 -9.32 1.28
CA ILE A 14 -1.26 -9.00 2.71
C ILE A 14 -2.19 -9.91 3.52
N LYS A 15 -3.42 -10.16 3.03
CA LYS A 15 -4.37 -11.09 3.68
C LYS A 15 -3.84 -12.53 3.74
N LYS A 16 -3.07 -12.96 2.74
CA LYS A 16 -2.49 -14.30 2.66
C LYS A 16 -1.10 -14.40 3.31
N GLU A 17 -0.58 -13.32 3.90
CA GLU A 17 0.79 -13.23 4.45
C GLU A 17 1.89 -13.72 3.48
N SER A 18 1.63 -13.63 2.17
CA SER A 18 2.50 -14.20 1.13
C SER A 18 3.45 -13.14 0.58
N PHE A 19 4.41 -12.72 1.40
CA PHE A 19 5.35 -11.65 1.06
C PHE A 19 6.45 -12.17 0.14
N HIS A 20 6.60 -11.53 -1.02
CA HIS A 20 7.73 -11.77 -1.91
C HIS A 20 8.87 -10.80 -1.56
N ASN A 21 10.12 -11.21 -1.81
CA ASN A 21 11.31 -10.44 -1.45
C ASN A 21 11.43 -9.07 -2.16
N GLY A 22 10.62 -8.81 -3.19
CA GLY A 22 10.60 -7.51 -3.88
C GLY A 22 9.40 -7.33 -4.80
N TYR A 23 8.99 -6.06 -4.97
CA TYR A 23 7.91 -5.65 -5.86
C TYR A 23 8.40 -4.54 -6.79
N ILE A 24 8.24 -4.71 -8.11
CA ILE A 24 8.59 -3.72 -9.13
C ILE A 24 7.30 -3.09 -9.65
N PHE A 25 7.10 -1.79 -9.40
CA PHE A 25 5.97 -1.04 -9.93
C PHE A 25 6.38 -0.34 -11.24
N SER A 26 6.08 -0.94 -12.39
CA SER A 26 6.37 -0.39 -13.73
C SER A 26 5.10 0.18 -14.41
N GLY A 27 5.27 1.14 -15.33
CA GLY A 27 4.16 1.77 -16.09
C GLY A 27 4.40 3.22 -16.49
N THR A 28 3.44 3.83 -17.20
CA THR A 28 3.53 5.21 -17.73
C THR A 28 3.62 6.28 -16.62
N ARG A 29 4.23 7.43 -16.90
CA ARG A 29 4.42 8.51 -15.93
C ARG A 29 3.05 9.07 -15.49
N GLY A 30 2.88 9.40 -14.21
CA GLY A 30 1.63 9.96 -13.69
C GLY A 30 0.57 8.96 -13.20
N VAL A 31 0.73 7.65 -13.44
CA VAL A 31 -0.27 6.64 -12.99
C VAL A 31 -0.22 6.29 -11.49
N GLY A 32 0.54 7.03 -10.68
CA GLY A 32 0.56 6.83 -9.21
C GLY A 32 1.35 5.61 -8.72
N LYS A 33 2.32 5.08 -9.46
CA LYS A 33 3.16 3.92 -9.06
C LYS A 33 3.91 4.13 -7.75
N THR A 34 4.49 5.32 -7.58
CA THR A 34 5.18 5.71 -6.34
C THR A 34 4.20 5.78 -5.17
N THR A 35 3.00 6.32 -5.43
CA THR A 35 1.91 6.37 -4.44
C THR A 35 1.45 4.97 -4.05
N LEU A 36 1.29 4.08 -5.02
CA LEU A 36 0.90 2.69 -4.80
C LEU A 36 1.95 1.92 -3.99
N GLY A 37 3.23 2.02 -4.35
CA GLY A 37 4.32 1.38 -3.61
C GLY A 37 4.40 1.89 -2.17
N ARG A 38 4.16 3.18 -1.94
CA ARG A 38 4.09 3.77 -0.60
C ARG A 38 2.88 3.28 0.19
N LEU A 39 1.70 3.23 -0.42
CA LEU A 39 0.49 2.66 0.22
C LEU A 39 0.72 1.19 0.58
N PHE A 40 1.33 0.43 -0.31
CA PHE A 40 1.65 -0.97 -0.07
C PHE A 40 2.62 -1.14 1.10
N ALA A 41 3.74 -0.40 1.11
CA ALA A 41 4.70 -0.42 2.21
C ALA A 41 4.05 -0.02 3.56
N LYS A 42 3.15 0.97 3.55
CA LYS A 42 2.38 1.39 4.72
C LYS A 42 1.49 0.27 5.24
N SER A 43 0.76 -0.41 4.35
CA SER A 43 -0.13 -1.52 4.72
C SER A 43 0.65 -2.73 5.23
N LEU A 44 1.79 -3.04 4.62
CA LEU A 44 2.67 -4.15 5.01
C LEU A 44 3.32 -3.92 6.39
N ASN A 45 3.73 -2.68 6.70
CA ASN A 45 4.35 -2.36 8.00
C ASN A 45 3.32 -1.92 9.07
N CYS A 46 2.02 -2.03 8.79
CA CYS A 46 0.99 -1.62 9.73
C CYS A 46 0.83 -2.65 10.86
N THR A 47 1.16 -2.27 12.10
CA THR A 47 1.06 -3.16 13.27
C THR A 47 -0.37 -3.55 13.66
N ASN A 48 -1.36 -2.76 13.23
CA ASN A 48 -2.77 -3.04 13.49
C ASN A 48 -3.53 -3.08 12.15
N TYR A 49 -3.02 -3.86 11.19
CA TYR A 49 -3.66 -3.96 9.88
C TYR A 49 -5.02 -4.66 10.01
N ASN A 50 -6.08 -4.04 9.46
CA ASN A 50 -7.40 -4.65 9.49
C ASN A 50 -7.53 -5.60 8.31
N SER A 51 -7.33 -6.90 8.54
CA SER A 51 -7.40 -7.95 7.52
C SER A 51 -8.79 -8.14 6.92
N GLU A 52 -9.86 -7.78 7.65
CA GLU A 52 -11.24 -7.87 7.15
C GLU A 52 -11.48 -6.79 6.08
N LYS A 53 -11.19 -5.53 6.41
CA LYS A 53 -11.33 -4.38 5.50
C LYS A 53 -10.23 -4.29 4.45
N GLY A 54 -9.07 -4.90 4.71
CA GLY A 54 -7.92 -4.83 3.80
C GLY A 54 -7.29 -3.43 3.71
N ASP A 55 -7.28 -2.70 4.83
CA ASP A 55 -6.75 -1.34 4.91
C ASP A 55 -5.91 -1.14 6.19
N ALA A 56 -4.92 -0.23 6.09
CA ALA A 56 -4.06 0.16 7.20
C ALA A 56 -4.83 1.01 8.23
N CYS A 57 -4.62 0.78 9.53
CA CYS A 57 -5.40 1.45 10.59
C CYS A 57 -5.28 2.98 10.67
N GLY A 58 -4.27 3.59 10.03
CA GLY A 58 -4.10 5.05 10.03
C GLY A 58 -3.63 5.67 11.35
N VAL A 59 -3.75 4.96 12.47
CA VAL A 59 -3.42 5.44 13.83
C VAL A 59 -2.05 4.97 14.33
N CYS A 60 -1.48 3.93 13.72
CA CYS A 60 -0.21 3.35 14.15
C CYS A 60 1.00 4.30 13.89
N THR A 61 2.11 4.11 14.60
CA THR A 61 3.32 4.94 14.44
C THR A 61 3.85 4.87 13.01
N VAL A 62 3.83 3.70 12.38
CA VAL A 62 4.15 3.52 10.96
C VAL A 62 3.18 4.31 10.08
N CYS A 63 1.88 4.13 10.31
CA CYS A 63 0.81 4.77 9.57
C CYS A 63 0.93 6.30 9.59
N ARG A 64 1.31 6.86 10.74
CA ARG A 64 1.56 8.30 10.94
C ARG A 64 2.86 8.75 10.27
N LYS A 65 3.96 7.98 10.35
CA LYS A 65 5.20 8.27 9.61
C LYS A 65 4.96 8.35 8.10
N PHE A 66 4.17 7.43 7.55
CA PHE A 66 3.82 7.42 6.14
C PHE A 66 2.81 8.52 5.74
N LYS A 67 2.09 9.13 6.70
CA LYS A 67 1.10 10.20 6.45
C LYS A 67 1.74 11.52 6.03
N ILE A 68 3.05 11.70 6.25
CA ILE A 68 3.76 12.99 6.11
C ILE A 68 4.10 13.34 4.65
N MET A 69 3.93 12.44 3.67
CA MET A 69 4.17 12.76 2.25
C MET A 69 2.90 12.67 1.40
N HIS A 70 1.87 13.44 1.76
CA HIS A 70 0.84 13.87 0.80
C HIS A 70 1.09 15.36 0.45
N THR A 71 2.21 15.63 -0.21
CA THR A 71 2.40 16.89 -0.93
C THR A 71 2.41 16.55 -2.41
N LEU A 72 1.28 16.92 -3.03
CA LEU A 72 1.15 17.46 -4.40
C LEU A 72 2.34 17.19 -5.33
N ILE A 73 2.17 16.30 -6.31
CA ILE A 73 2.08 16.67 -7.75
C ILE A 73 1.22 15.60 -8.44
#